data_AF-W5PW92-F1
#
_entry.id   AF-W5PW92-F1
#
_cell.length_a   1.000
_cell.length_b   1.000
_cell.length_c   1.000
_cell.angle_alpha   90.00
_cell.angle_beta   90.00
_cell.angle_gamma   90.00
#
_symmetry.space_group_name_H-M   'P 1'
#
loop_
_entity.id
_entity.type
_entity.pdbx_description
1 polymer ?
#
loop_
_entity_poly.entity_id
_entity_poly.type
_entity_poly.pdbx_seq_one_letter_code
_entity_poly.pdbx_strand_id
1 'polypeptide(L)'
;QKQLTEHKGKGRAWIRVALMEKHLSEYISTALRDFKTTRRFYEDGAIVLGEEANMLAGMLLGLNAIDFSSDSISSDEEELRTLGSSDSESSTPEKAGPPVIMDENSWFNKCKRVKQKYQLTLEQKGYLEELLQLRENQLSESVAQNKILLQRIEDSDLAHKLEKEQLEYIIVELQDQLTVLKNNDLRSRQELTAHLTNQWPSPGALDVNAVALDTLLYRKHNKQWY
;
A
#
# COMPACT_ATOMS: atom_id res chain seq x y z
N GLN A 1 1.81 -16.44 60.24
CA GLN A 1 2.71 -15.95 59.16
C GLN A 1 3.07 -17.02 58.10
N LYS A 2 3.29 -18.30 58.44
CA LYS A 2 3.56 -19.38 57.45
C LYS A 2 2.49 -19.62 56.37
N GLN A 3 1.20 -19.43 56.68
CA GLN A 3 0.12 -19.69 55.70
C GLN A 3 0.02 -18.58 54.62
N LEU A 4 0.30 -17.32 54.96
CA LEU A 4 0.24 -16.20 54.01
C LEU A 4 1.30 -16.31 52.91
N THR A 5 2.50 -16.80 53.26
CA THR A 5 3.59 -17.05 52.30
C THR A 5 3.26 -18.18 51.33
N GLU A 6 2.50 -19.19 51.78
CA GLU A 6 2.09 -20.34 50.97
C GLU A 6 1.04 -19.95 49.92
N HIS A 7 0.01 -19.19 50.29
CA HIS A 7 -1.02 -18.73 49.35
C HIS A 7 -0.49 -17.74 48.30
N LYS A 8 0.42 -16.84 48.70
CA LYS A 8 1.11 -15.94 47.77
C LYS A 8 2.00 -16.70 46.78
N GLY A 9 2.64 -17.77 47.22
CA GLY A 9 3.42 -18.67 46.37
C GLY A 9 2.56 -19.39 45.33
N LYS A 10 1.39 -19.90 45.74
CA LYS A 10 0.43 -20.59 44.87
C LYS A 10 -0.10 -19.68 43.76
N GLY A 11 -0.48 -18.43 44.08
CA GLY A 11 -0.95 -17.48 43.07
C GLY A 11 0.12 -17.14 42.02
N ARG A 12 1.37 -16.94 42.47
CA ARG A 12 2.49 -16.69 41.54
C ARG A 12 2.81 -17.89 40.66
N ALA A 13 2.76 -19.10 41.22
CA ALA A 13 2.97 -20.33 40.44
C ALA A 13 1.88 -20.51 39.38
N TRP A 14 0.62 -20.28 39.76
CA TRP A 14 -0.51 -20.36 38.84
C TRP A 14 -0.39 -19.37 37.68
N ILE A 15 0.03 -18.12 37.93
CA ILE A 15 0.24 -17.13 36.86
C ILE A 15 1.32 -17.61 35.87
N ARG A 16 2.43 -18.18 36.36
CA ARG A 16 3.48 -18.70 35.47
C ARG A 16 2.96 -19.83 34.58
N VAL A 17 2.21 -20.77 35.16
CA VAL A 17 1.60 -21.88 34.41
C VAL A 17 0.63 -21.34 33.35
N ALA A 18 -0.26 -20.41 33.73
CA ALA A 18 -1.21 -19.80 32.80
C ALA A 18 -0.54 -19.01 31.66
N LEU A 19 0.63 -18.40 31.91
CA LEU A 19 1.44 -17.74 30.87
C LEU A 19 2.11 -18.75 29.94
N MET A 20 2.67 -19.83 30.49
CA MET A 20 3.27 -20.91 29.69
C MET A 20 2.24 -21.61 28.80
N GLU A 21 1.02 -21.78 29.30
CA GLU A 21 -0.10 -22.38 28.57
C GLU A 21 -0.79 -21.37 27.63
N LYS A 22 -0.43 -20.08 27.67
CA LYS A 22 -1.01 -18.99 26.84
C LYS A 22 -2.51 -18.75 27.06
N HIS A 23 -2.99 -19.00 28.28
CA HIS A 23 -4.40 -18.87 28.65
C HIS A 23 -4.67 -17.81 29.76
N LEU A 24 -3.65 -17.05 30.19
CA LEU A 24 -3.81 -16.05 31.27
C LEU A 24 -4.92 -15.02 31.00
N SER A 25 -5.01 -14.51 29.76
CA SER A 25 -6.01 -13.53 29.34
C SER A 25 -7.44 -14.09 29.38
N GLU A 26 -7.61 -15.36 28.99
CA GLU A 26 -8.91 -16.06 29.00
C GLU A 26 -9.39 -16.32 30.43
N TYR A 27 -8.49 -16.72 31.34
CA TYR A 27 -8.84 -16.92 32.75
C TYR A 27 -9.24 -15.62 33.43
N ILE A 28 -8.50 -14.54 33.20
CA ILE A 28 -8.83 -13.22 33.76
C ILE A 28 -10.16 -12.72 33.16
N SER A 29 -10.37 -12.85 31.86
CA SER A 29 -11.64 -12.48 31.22
C SER A 29 -12.84 -13.26 31.78
N THR A 30 -12.65 -14.55 32.06
CA THR A 30 -13.69 -15.42 32.64
C THR A 30 -14.02 -14.99 34.07
N ALA A 31 -13.01 -14.65 34.88
CA ALA A 31 -13.21 -14.14 36.23
C ALA A 31 -13.92 -12.79 36.25
N LEU A 32 -13.58 -11.88 35.33
CA LEU A 32 -14.25 -10.58 35.20
C LEU A 32 -15.71 -10.71 34.76
N ARG A 33 -16.04 -11.72 33.95
CA ARG A 33 -17.41 -12.00 33.53
C ARG A 33 -18.29 -12.50 34.69
N ASP A 34 -17.71 -13.21 35.66
CA ASP A 34 -18.41 -13.59 36.90
C ASP A 34 -18.35 -12.49 37.96
N PHE A 35 -19.03 -11.38 37.67
CA PHE A 35 -19.06 -10.21 38.54
C PHE A 35 -19.58 -10.51 39.95
N LYS A 36 -20.51 -11.48 40.11
CA LYS A 36 -21.11 -11.82 41.41
C LYS A 36 -20.10 -12.47 42.35
N THR A 37 -19.25 -13.34 41.84
CA THR A 37 -18.19 -13.98 42.62
C THR A 37 -17.06 -13.00 42.86
N THR A 38 -16.61 -12.29 41.82
CA THR A 38 -15.51 -11.33 41.88
C THR A 38 -15.80 -10.22 42.91
N ARG A 39 -17.01 -9.66 42.93
CA ARG A 39 -17.38 -8.63 43.92
C ARG A 39 -17.28 -9.07 45.39
N ARG A 40 -17.31 -10.38 45.69
CA ARG A 40 -17.14 -10.87 47.07
C ARG A 40 -15.70 -10.77 47.57
N PHE A 41 -14.73 -10.66 46.66
CA PHE A 41 -13.30 -10.65 46.97
C PHE A 41 -12.64 -9.27 46.82
N TYR A 42 -13.35 -8.27 46.30
CA TYR A 42 -12.83 -6.94 46.03
C TYR A 42 -13.70 -5.85 46.66
N GLU A 43 -13.06 -4.80 47.17
CA GLU A 43 -13.74 -3.62 47.72
C GLU A 43 -14.29 -2.72 46.60
N ASP A 44 -15.34 -1.93 46.92
CA ASP A 44 -15.90 -0.96 45.98
C ASP A 44 -14.82 0.08 45.60
N GLY A 45 -14.49 0.19 44.31
CA GLY A 45 -13.38 1.01 43.80
C GLY A 45 -12.13 0.23 43.39
N ALA A 46 -12.10 -1.10 43.58
CA ALA A 46 -11.02 -1.94 43.06
C ALA A 46 -10.99 -1.93 41.52
N ILE A 47 -9.79 -1.87 40.94
CA ILE A 47 -9.56 -1.86 39.48
C ILE A 47 -10.25 -3.03 38.79
N VAL A 48 -10.30 -4.20 39.44
CA VAL A 48 -10.93 -5.43 38.92
C VAL A 48 -12.45 -5.30 38.75
N LEU A 49 -13.09 -4.39 39.48
CA LEU A 49 -14.53 -4.08 39.33
C LEU A 49 -14.79 -2.88 38.40
N GLY A 50 -13.73 -2.18 37.98
CA GLY A 50 -13.80 -1.03 37.09
C GLY A 50 -13.78 -1.42 35.61
N GLU A 51 -14.07 -0.46 34.74
CA GLU A 51 -14.04 -0.64 33.28
C GLU A 51 -12.60 -0.89 32.78
N GLU A 52 -11.60 -0.45 33.53
CA GLU A 52 -10.17 -0.65 33.29
C GLU A 52 -9.78 -2.14 33.30
N ALA A 53 -10.51 -2.98 34.03
CA ALA A 53 -10.24 -4.41 34.10
C ALA A 53 -10.39 -5.10 32.74
N ASN A 54 -11.41 -4.71 31.96
CA ASN A 54 -11.64 -5.26 30.63
C ASN A 54 -10.56 -4.80 29.64
N MET A 55 -10.07 -3.56 29.78
CA MET A 55 -8.93 -3.07 28.99
C MET A 55 -7.65 -3.85 29.33
N LEU A 56 -7.39 -4.09 30.61
CA LEU A 56 -6.25 -4.91 31.07
C LEU A 56 -6.33 -6.34 30.51
N ALA A 57 -7.50 -6.97 30.55
CA ALA A 57 -7.72 -8.29 29.98
C ALA A 57 -7.47 -8.33 28.46
N GLY A 58 -7.89 -7.28 27.74
CA GLY A 58 -7.61 -7.11 26.31
C GLY A 58 -6.12 -6.95 26.01
N MET A 59 -5.37 -6.21 26.83
CA MET A 59 -3.92 -6.08 26.70
C MET A 59 -3.20 -7.40 26.94
N LEU A 60 -3.69 -8.23 27.87
CA LEU A 60 -3.11 -9.54 28.17
C LEU A 60 -3.20 -10.53 27.00
N LEU A 61 -4.12 -10.34 26.04
CA LEU A 61 -4.16 -11.14 24.81
C LEU A 61 -2.87 -11.03 24.00
N GLY A 62 -2.19 -9.87 24.05
CA GLY A 62 -0.90 -9.67 23.40
C GLY A 62 0.21 -10.58 23.96
N LEU A 63 0.09 -11.04 25.21
CA LEU A 63 1.06 -11.95 25.83
C LEU A 63 1.01 -13.36 25.24
N ASN A 64 -0.10 -13.76 24.59
CA ASN A 64 -0.22 -15.09 23.97
C ASN A 64 0.76 -15.26 22.78
N ALA A 65 1.22 -14.16 22.18
CA ALA A 65 2.20 -14.17 21.10
C ALA A 65 3.64 -14.46 21.57
N ILE A 66 3.90 -14.35 22.87
CA ILE A 66 5.21 -14.55 23.48
C ILE A 66 5.32 -16.00 23.97
N ASP A 67 6.50 -16.62 23.82
CA ASP A 67 6.78 -17.95 24.35
C ASP A 67 7.51 -17.86 25.70
N PHE A 68 6.88 -18.37 26.75
CA PHE A 68 7.38 -18.36 28.14
C PHE A 68 7.94 -19.73 28.57
N SER A 69 8.31 -20.59 27.62
CA SER A 69 8.86 -21.92 27.89
C SER A 69 10.01 -21.92 28.92
N SER A 70 10.09 -23.00 29.70
CA SER A 70 10.98 -23.13 30.86
C SER A 70 12.47 -22.94 30.52
N ASP A 71 12.87 -23.14 29.27
CA ASP A 71 14.26 -22.96 28.84
C ASP A 71 14.67 -21.48 28.75
N SER A 72 13.70 -20.56 28.61
CA SER A 72 13.96 -19.11 28.67
C SER A 72 14.01 -18.58 30.11
N ILE A 73 13.41 -19.28 31.08
CA ILE A 73 13.30 -18.88 32.49
C ILE A 73 14.29 -19.63 33.41
N SER A 74 14.72 -20.85 33.07
CA SER A 74 15.54 -21.68 33.96
C SER A 74 16.99 -21.24 34.11
N SER A 75 17.50 -20.36 33.23
CA SER A 75 18.90 -19.90 33.31
C SER A 75 19.18 -19.05 34.56
N ASP A 76 18.18 -18.32 35.09
CA ASP A 76 18.45 -17.22 36.02
C ASP A 76 17.75 -17.37 37.39
N GLU A 77 16.73 -18.23 37.54
CA GLU A 77 15.94 -18.37 38.78
C GLU A 77 16.41 -19.50 39.72
N GLU A 78 17.16 -20.49 39.24
CA GLU A 78 17.64 -21.60 40.09
C GLU A 78 18.79 -21.17 41.03
N GLU A 79 19.60 -20.18 40.64
CA GLU A 79 20.73 -19.69 41.46
C GLU A 79 20.32 -18.69 42.56
N LEU A 80 19.15 -18.04 42.47
CA LEU A 80 18.68 -17.14 43.53
C LEU A 80 18.03 -17.88 44.71
N ARG A 81 17.68 -19.15 44.55
CA ARG A 81 17.10 -19.95 45.64
C ARG A 81 18.14 -20.53 46.59
N THR A 82 19.40 -20.66 46.15
CA THR A 82 20.48 -21.22 46.97
C THR A 82 21.08 -20.17 47.94
N LEU A 83 20.80 -18.88 47.72
CA LEU A 83 21.35 -17.78 48.54
C LEU A 83 20.36 -17.19 49.57
N GLY A 84 19.17 -17.78 49.72
CA GLY A 84 18.13 -17.27 50.63
C GLY A 84 18.10 -17.87 52.04
N SER A 85 18.96 -18.86 52.35
CA SER A 85 18.97 -19.52 53.67
C SER A 85 20.17 -19.11 54.51
N SER A 86 20.09 -17.93 55.14
CA SER A 86 20.51 -17.64 56.52
C SER A 86 20.72 -16.14 56.69
N ASP A 87 19.89 -15.51 57.53
CA ASP A 87 20.36 -14.80 58.73
C ASP A 87 19.14 -14.25 59.47
N SER A 88 18.70 -15.04 60.44
CA SER A 88 17.91 -14.53 61.56
C SER A 88 18.82 -14.67 62.77
N GLU A 89 19.46 -13.58 63.14
CA GLU A 89 20.25 -13.50 64.36
C GLU A 89 19.34 -13.70 65.58
N SER A 90 19.49 -14.83 66.26
CA SER A 90 19.27 -14.91 67.70
C SER A 90 20.47 -15.61 68.34
N SER A 91 21.44 -14.77 68.71
CA SER A 91 22.41 -14.91 69.79
C SER A 91 22.62 -16.29 70.44
N THR A 92 23.63 -17.03 70.00
CA THR A 92 24.53 -17.83 70.89
C THR A 92 25.88 -18.03 70.20
N PRO A 93 27.02 -17.80 70.87
CA PRO A 93 28.34 -17.94 70.26
C PRO A 93 28.92 -19.32 70.56
N GLU A 94 29.05 -20.21 69.57
CA GLU A 94 30.15 -21.18 69.56
C GLU A 94 30.28 -21.93 68.24
N LYS A 95 31.55 -22.13 67.87
CA LYS A 95 32.08 -23.12 66.92
C LYS A 95 32.24 -22.65 65.47
N ALA A 96 33.50 -22.32 65.16
CA ALA A 96 34.05 -22.14 63.83
C ALA A 96 33.66 -23.29 62.89
N GLY A 97 32.88 -22.98 61.86
CA GLY A 97 32.75 -23.80 60.66
C GLY A 97 33.90 -23.50 59.68
N PRO A 98 34.26 -24.44 58.78
CA PRO A 98 35.29 -24.20 57.77
C PRO A 98 34.86 -23.04 56.85
N PRO A 99 35.81 -22.26 56.29
CA PRO A 99 35.45 -21.22 55.33
C PRO A 99 34.74 -21.88 54.16
N VAL A 100 33.52 -21.42 53.85
CA VAL A 100 32.84 -21.76 52.59
C VAL A 100 33.75 -21.27 51.48
N ILE A 101 34.43 -22.21 50.83
CA ILE A 101 35.21 -21.95 49.62
C ILE A 101 34.21 -21.42 48.60
N MET A 102 34.29 -20.12 48.31
CA MET A 102 33.65 -19.57 47.13
C MET A 102 34.35 -20.20 45.93
N ASP A 103 33.62 -21.00 45.16
CA ASP A 103 34.17 -21.67 43.98
C ASP A 103 34.51 -20.59 42.93
N GLU A 104 35.78 -20.22 42.89
CA GLU A 104 36.41 -19.28 41.95
C GLU A 104 36.08 -19.62 40.48
N ASN A 105 35.72 -20.88 40.22
CA ASN A 105 35.34 -21.39 38.92
C ASN A 105 33.90 -21.02 38.50
N SER A 106 33.02 -20.63 39.43
CA SER A 106 31.62 -20.24 39.13
C SER A 106 31.55 -18.93 38.35
N TRP A 107 32.28 -17.90 38.79
CA TRP A 107 32.37 -16.61 38.11
C TRP A 107 33.05 -16.74 36.75
N PHE A 108 34.07 -17.59 36.65
CA PHE A 108 34.72 -17.94 35.40
C PHE A 108 33.74 -18.60 34.41
N ASN A 109 32.94 -19.57 34.85
CA ASN A 109 31.95 -20.25 34.01
C ASN A 109 30.82 -19.31 33.55
N LYS A 110 30.37 -18.39 34.41
CA LYS A 110 29.39 -17.36 34.05
C LYS A 110 29.96 -16.37 33.04
N CYS A 111 31.17 -15.87 33.28
CA CYS A 111 31.87 -15.01 32.33
C CYS A 111 32.04 -15.69 30.96
N LYS A 112 32.42 -16.97 30.95
CA LYS A 112 32.53 -17.78 29.72
C LYS A 112 31.18 -17.89 28.99
N ARG A 113 30.08 -18.15 29.71
CA ARG A 113 28.74 -18.25 29.13
C ARG A 113 28.26 -16.91 28.56
N VAL A 114 28.47 -15.81 29.28
CA VAL A 114 28.13 -14.46 28.82
C VAL A 114 28.93 -14.12 27.56
N LYS A 115 30.22 -14.41 27.55
CA LYS A 115 31.09 -14.20 26.37
C LYS A 115 30.59 -14.98 25.15
N GLN A 116 30.22 -16.25 25.33
CA GLN A 116 29.67 -17.08 24.25
C GLN A 116 28.35 -16.53 23.72
N LYS A 117 27.42 -16.15 24.60
CA LYS A 117 26.14 -15.53 24.21
C LYS A 117 26.37 -14.23 23.43
N TYR A 118 27.23 -13.35 23.95
CA TYR A 118 27.58 -12.10 23.29
C TYR A 118 28.17 -12.33 21.89
N GLN A 119 29.03 -13.34 21.73
CA GLN A 119 29.61 -13.67 20.44
C GLN A 119 28.57 -14.17 19.44
N LEU A 120 27.65 -15.04 19.85
CA LEU A 120 26.54 -15.47 19.00
C LEU A 120 25.64 -14.30 18.61
N THR A 121 25.35 -13.38 19.54
CA THR A 121 24.56 -12.18 19.27
C THR A 121 25.25 -11.27 18.26
N LEU A 122 26.58 -11.14 18.29
CA LEU A 122 27.34 -10.38 17.29
C LEU A 122 27.24 -11.01 15.91
N GLU A 123 27.36 -12.33 15.80
CA GLU A 123 27.24 -13.05 14.53
C GLU A 123 25.82 -12.91 13.95
N GLN A 124 24.79 -13.08 14.79
CA GLN A 124 23.39 -12.86 14.39
C GLN A 124 23.14 -11.43 13.93
N LYS A 125 23.70 -10.44 14.64
CA LYS A 125 23.62 -9.04 14.25
C LYS A 125 24.25 -8.83 12.87
N GLY A 126 25.44 -9.36 12.62
CA GLY A 126 26.13 -9.25 11.34
C GLY A 126 25.31 -9.83 10.19
N TYR A 127 24.70 -11.01 10.38
CA TYR A 127 23.81 -11.62 9.39
C TYR A 127 22.61 -10.73 9.04
N LEU A 128 21.98 -10.10 10.04
CA LEU A 128 20.85 -9.20 9.80
C LEU A 128 21.28 -7.91 9.11
N GLU A 129 22.46 -7.37 9.42
CA GLU A 129 23.02 -6.19 8.75
C GLU A 129 23.31 -6.47 7.27
N GLU A 130 23.89 -7.62 6.94
CA GLU A 130 24.10 -8.06 5.54
C GLU A 130 22.78 -8.23 4.79
N LEU A 131 21.78 -8.84 5.43
CA LEU A 131 20.45 -9.01 4.84
C LEU A 131 19.75 -7.66 4.59
N LEU A 132 19.85 -6.74 5.55
CA LEU A 132 19.34 -5.37 5.41
C LEU A 132 19.99 -4.68 4.22
N GLN A 133 21.33 -4.74 4.13
CA GLN A 133 22.08 -4.12 3.05
C GLN A 133 21.69 -4.70 1.68
N LEU A 134 21.46 -6.01 1.58
CA LEU A 134 20.96 -6.64 0.36
C LEU A 134 19.57 -6.12 -0.02
N ARG A 135 18.67 -5.95 0.95
CA ARG A 135 17.32 -5.42 0.72
C ARG A 135 17.34 -3.95 0.31
N GLU A 136 18.19 -3.13 0.93
CA GLU A 136 18.39 -1.74 0.54
C GLU A 136 18.93 -1.63 -0.90
N ASN A 137 19.87 -2.50 -1.28
CA ASN A 137 20.38 -2.55 -2.65
C ASN A 137 19.29 -2.93 -3.67
N GLN A 138 18.49 -3.96 -3.38
CA GLN A 138 17.36 -4.36 -4.23
C GLN A 138 16.31 -3.26 -4.37
N LEU A 139 16.02 -2.56 -3.27
CA LEU A 139 15.10 -1.43 -3.27
C LEU A 139 15.67 -0.28 -4.11
N SER A 140 16.95 0.06 -3.93
CA SER A 140 17.63 1.10 -4.70
C SER A 140 17.62 0.79 -6.20
N GLU A 141 17.88 -0.45 -6.59
CA GLU A 141 17.81 -0.89 -7.99
C GLU A 141 16.39 -0.75 -8.55
N SER A 142 15.38 -1.24 -7.82
CA SER A 142 13.97 -1.15 -8.22
C SER A 142 13.52 0.31 -8.36
N VAL A 143 13.94 1.19 -7.44
CA VAL A 143 13.66 2.63 -7.50
C VAL A 143 14.32 3.27 -8.72
N ALA A 144 15.57 2.92 -9.03
CA ALA A 144 16.26 3.42 -10.21
C ALA A 144 15.57 2.98 -11.51
N GLN A 145 15.15 1.72 -11.60
CA GLN A 145 14.39 1.20 -12.75
C GLN A 145 13.05 1.93 -12.91
N ASN A 146 12.28 2.11 -11.82
CA ASN A 146 11.03 2.87 -11.84
C ASN A 146 11.23 4.30 -12.32
N LYS A 147 12.31 4.97 -11.88
CA LYS A 147 12.65 6.32 -12.34
C LYS A 147 12.86 6.36 -13.85
N ILE A 148 13.57 5.39 -14.42
CA ILE A 148 13.80 5.29 -15.87
C ILE A 148 12.49 5.03 -16.62
N LEU A 149 11.62 4.16 -16.11
CA LEU A 149 10.33 3.87 -16.72
C LEU A 149 9.41 5.09 -16.72
N LEU A 150 9.35 5.83 -15.61
CA LEU A 150 8.58 7.07 -15.53
C LEU A 150 9.09 8.10 -16.54
N GLN A 151 10.40 8.29 -16.65
CA GLN A 151 10.97 9.19 -17.64
C GLN A 151 10.59 8.76 -19.07
N ARG A 152 10.65 7.46 -19.38
CA ARG A 152 10.26 6.94 -20.70
C ARG A 152 8.78 7.21 -21.02
N ILE A 153 7.90 7.11 -20.02
CA ILE A 153 6.48 7.41 -20.18
C ILE A 153 6.31 8.91 -20.47
N GLU A 154 6.96 9.78 -19.71
CA GLU A 154 6.91 11.24 -19.93
C GLU A 154 7.43 11.63 -21.33
N ASP A 155 8.55 11.05 -21.77
CA ASP A 155 9.13 11.30 -23.09
C ASP A 155 8.18 10.82 -24.20
N SER A 156 7.55 9.65 -24.04
CA SER A 156 6.56 9.12 -24.98
C SER A 156 5.31 9.99 -25.04
N ASP A 157 4.81 10.47 -23.90
CA ASP A 157 3.64 11.34 -23.84
C ASP A 157 3.92 12.69 -24.52
N LEU A 158 5.13 13.22 -24.35
CA LEU A 158 5.56 14.44 -25.03
C LEU A 158 5.67 14.22 -26.54
N ALA A 159 6.25 13.09 -26.98
CA ALA A 159 6.33 12.73 -28.39
C ALA A 159 4.94 12.60 -29.03
N HIS A 160 4.01 11.89 -28.38
CA HIS A 160 2.64 11.74 -28.86
C HIS A 160 1.89 13.08 -28.93
N LYS A 161 2.10 13.99 -27.97
CA LYS A 161 1.51 15.33 -28.02
C LYS A 161 2.03 16.12 -29.22
N LEU A 162 3.33 16.12 -29.46
CA LEU A 162 3.93 16.80 -30.62
C LEU A 162 3.45 16.21 -31.95
N GLU A 163 3.38 14.88 -32.06
CA GLU A 163 2.85 14.22 -33.26
C GLU A 163 1.38 14.59 -33.49
N LYS A 164 0.57 14.63 -32.43
CA LYS A 164 -0.83 15.06 -32.52
C LYS A 164 -0.94 16.51 -33.01
N GLU A 165 -0.16 17.44 -32.45
CA GLU A 165 -0.15 18.85 -32.88
C GLU A 165 0.28 18.99 -34.35
N GLN A 166 1.27 18.21 -34.79
CA GLN A 166 1.69 18.17 -36.18
C GLN A 166 0.58 17.66 -37.11
N LEU A 167 -0.12 16.58 -36.72
CA LEU A 167 -1.24 16.06 -37.50
C LEU A 167 -2.40 17.06 -37.56
N GLU A 168 -2.72 17.74 -36.45
CA GLU A 168 -3.73 18.81 -36.42
C GLU A 168 -3.37 19.95 -37.39
N TYR A 169 -2.10 20.37 -37.42
CA TYR A 169 -1.61 21.36 -38.38
C TYR A 169 -1.79 20.89 -39.83
N ILE A 170 -1.38 19.65 -40.15
CA ILE A 170 -1.51 19.08 -41.50
C ILE A 170 -2.99 19.01 -41.91
N ILE A 171 -3.89 18.64 -41.01
CA ILE A 171 -5.33 18.58 -41.31
C ILE A 171 -5.86 19.97 -41.67
N VAL A 172 -5.51 21.01 -40.91
CA VAL A 172 -5.94 22.38 -41.19
C VAL A 172 -5.40 22.86 -42.55
N GLU A 173 -4.13 22.61 -42.83
CA GLU A 173 -3.50 22.94 -44.12
C GLU A 173 -4.21 22.23 -45.29
N LEU A 174 -4.49 20.93 -45.16
CA LEU A 174 -5.22 20.17 -46.18
C LEU A 174 -6.66 20.65 -46.36
N GLN A 175 -7.33 21.08 -45.29
CA GLN A 175 -8.67 21.67 -45.37
C GLN A 175 -8.67 23.01 -46.12
N ASP A 176 -7.65 23.85 -45.92
CA ASP A 176 -7.49 25.10 -46.67
C ASP A 176 -7.27 24.84 -48.16
N GLN A 177 -6.33 23.94 -48.50
CA GLN A 177 -6.06 23.52 -49.87
C GLN A 177 -7.31 22.97 -50.58
N LEU A 178 -8.09 22.13 -49.90
CA LEU A 178 -9.36 21.61 -50.42
C LEU A 178 -10.38 22.73 -50.67
N THR A 179 -10.43 23.72 -49.78
CA THR A 179 -11.34 24.87 -49.90
C THR A 179 -10.96 25.75 -51.09
N VAL A 180 -9.67 26.01 -51.29
CA VAL A 180 -9.16 26.74 -52.46
C VAL A 180 -9.51 26.02 -53.76
N LEU A 181 -9.26 24.72 -53.85
CA LEU A 181 -9.58 23.92 -55.03
C LEU A 181 -11.09 23.92 -55.33
N LYS A 182 -11.93 23.77 -54.31
CA LYS A 182 -13.39 23.80 -54.45
C LYS A 182 -13.89 25.15 -54.98
N ASN A 183 -13.33 26.26 -54.48
CA ASN A 183 -13.65 27.60 -54.96
C ASN A 183 -13.21 27.82 -56.41
N ASN A 184 -12.06 27.25 -56.81
CA ASN A 184 -11.57 27.34 -58.18
C ASN A 184 -12.46 26.53 -59.15
N ASP A 185 -12.85 25.30 -58.80
CA ASP A 185 -13.81 24.50 -59.57
C ASP A 185 -15.15 25.23 -59.71
N LEU A 186 -15.67 25.80 -58.61
CA LEU A 186 -16.91 26.57 -58.64
C LEU A 186 -16.80 27.78 -59.58
N ARG A 187 -15.70 28.53 -59.51
CA ARG A 187 -15.45 29.67 -60.39
C ARG A 187 -15.36 29.24 -61.86
N SER A 188 -14.61 28.19 -62.16
CA SER A 188 -14.48 27.63 -63.51
C SER A 188 -15.85 27.22 -64.09
N ARG A 189 -16.71 26.60 -63.27
CA ARG A 189 -18.09 26.24 -63.65
C ARG A 189 -18.97 27.46 -63.89
N GLN A 190 -18.84 28.50 -63.06
CA GLN A 190 -19.57 29.76 -63.22
C GLN A 190 -19.16 30.48 -64.50
N GLU A 191 -17.86 30.56 -64.78
CA GLU A 191 -17.33 31.15 -66.02
C GLU A 191 -17.85 30.41 -67.25
N LEU A 192 -17.78 29.06 -67.25
CA LEU A 192 -18.32 28.25 -68.34
C LEU A 192 -19.83 28.48 -68.53
N THR A 193 -20.59 28.53 -67.43
CA THR A 193 -22.03 28.79 -67.47
C THR A 193 -22.31 30.18 -68.04
N ALA A 194 -21.58 31.21 -67.60
CA ALA A 194 -21.71 32.57 -68.10
C ALA A 194 -21.39 32.66 -69.61
N HIS A 195 -20.35 31.98 -70.08
CA HIS A 195 -20.03 31.90 -71.50
C HIS A 195 -21.14 31.20 -72.30
N LEU A 196 -21.68 30.10 -71.77
CA LEU A 196 -22.79 29.36 -72.38
C LEU A 196 -24.14 30.10 -72.29
N THR A 197 -24.36 31.03 -71.35
CA THR A 197 -25.61 31.80 -71.30
C THR A 197 -25.53 33.08 -72.12
N ASN A 198 -24.35 33.71 -72.23
CA ASN A 198 -24.18 34.99 -72.91
C ASN A 198 -23.99 34.86 -74.43
N GLN A 199 -23.60 33.69 -74.94
CA GLN A 199 -23.39 33.48 -76.39
C GLN A 199 -24.60 32.95 -77.14
N TRP A 200 -25.70 32.59 -76.46
CA TRP A 200 -26.88 32.05 -77.11
C TRP A 200 -27.97 33.12 -77.20
N PRO A 201 -28.55 33.39 -78.39
CA PRO A 201 -29.63 34.35 -78.52
C PRO A 201 -30.80 33.92 -77.65
N SER A 202 -31.41 34.85 -76.89
CA SER A 202 -32.60 34.54 -76.12
C SER A 202 -33.69 33.94 -77.03
N PRO A 203 -34.49 32.95 -76.58
CA PRO A 203 -35.47 32.25 -77.41
C PRO A 203 -36.47 33.13 -78.18
N GLY A 204 -36.63 34.41 -77.81
CA GLY A 204 -37.46 35.38 -78.54
C GLY A 204 -36.82 36.03 -79.78
N ALA A 205 -35.53 35.83 -80.05
CA ALA A 205 -34.85 36.48 -81.18
C ALA A 205 -35.00 35.69 -82.51
N LEU A 206 -35.35 34.41 -82.45
CA LEU A 206 -35.45 33.54 -83.64
C LEU A 206 -36.88 33.45 -84.23
N ASP A 207 -37.90 33.84 -83.47
CA ASP A 207 -39.30 33.69 -83.86
C ASP A 207 -39.72 34.67 -84.98
N VAL A 208 -39.13 35.87 -85.02
CA VAL A 208 -39.48 36.89 -86.03
C VAL A 208 -39.06 36.45 -87.45
N ASN A 209 -37.94 35.74 -87.58
CA ASN A 209 -37.46 35.25 -88.88
C ASN A 209 -38.10 33.91 -89.29
N ALA A 210 -38.48 33.06 -88.33
CA ALA A 210 -39.16 31.79 -88.59
C ALA A 210 -40.59 32.02 -89.12
N VAL A 211 -41.35 32.94 -88.50
CA VAL A 211 -42.70 33.32 -88.94
C VAL A 211 -42.67 34.00 -90.31
N ALA A 212 -41.63 34.79 -90.61
CA ALA A 212 -41.46 35.44 -91.91
C ALA A 212 -41.20 34.44 -93.05
N LEU A 213 -40.40 33.39 -92.80
CA LEU A 213 -40.12 32.32 -93.78
C LEU A 213 -41.36 31.48 -94.07
N ASP A 214 -42.14 31.12 -93.05
CA ASP A 214 -43.35 30.32 -93.21
C ASP A 214 -44.43 31.11 -93.97
N THR A 215 -44.57 32.41 -93.69
CA THR A 215 -45.45 33.33 -94.42
C THR A 215 -45.04 33.49 -95.89
N LEU A 216 -43.73 33.51 -96.19
CA LEU A 216 -43.22 33.62 -97.56
C LEU A 216 -43.37 32.31 -98.35
N LEU A 217 -43.21 31.15 -97.71
CA LEU A 217 -43.41 29.84 -98.32
C LEU A 217 -44.89 29.61 -98.67
N TYR A 218 -45.82 30.02 -97.79
CA TYR A 218 -47.27 29.98 -98.08
C TYR A 218 -47.66 30.93 -99.22
N ARG A 219 -46.99 32.09 -99.35
CA ARG A 219 -47.23 33.05 -100.43
C ARG A 219 -46.71 32.58 -101.79
N LYS A 220 -45.64 31.77 -101.82
CA LYS A 220 -45.06 31.21 -103.05
C LYS A 220 -45.92 30.09 -103.63
N HIS A 221 -46.62 29.31 -102.79
CA HIS A 221 -47.41 28.18 -103.26
C HIS A 221 -48.77 28.57 -103.86
N ASN A 222 -49.30 29.76 -103.54
CA ASN A 222 -50.63 30.23 -103.96
C ASN A 222 -50.64 31.12 -105.23
N LYS A 223 -49.61 31.07 -106.09
CA LYS A 223 -49.53 31.93 -107.30
C LYS A 223 -49.28 31.20 -108.64
N GLN A 224 -49.75 29.96 -108.80
CA GLN A 224 -49.69 29.26 -110.11
C GLN A 224 -51.00 28.60 -110.56
N TRP A 225 -52.15 29.22 -110.29
CA TRP A 225 -53.39 28.89 -111.00
C TRP A 225 -54.04 30.16 -111.53
N TYR A 226 -53.68 30.47 -112.78
CA TYR A 226 -54.38 31.15 -113.89
C TYR A 226 -53.38 31.95 -114.75
#